data_AF-A0AAV5WH65-F1
#
_entry.id   AF-A0AAV5WH65-F1
#
_cell.length_a   1.000
_cell.length_b   1.000
_cell.length_c   1.000
_cell.angle_alpha   90.00
_cell.angle_beta   90.00
_cell.angle_gamma   90.00
#
_symmetry.space_group_name_H-M   'P 1'
#
loop_
_entity.id
_entity.type
_entity.pdbx_description
1 polymer ?
#
loop_
_entity_poly.entity_id
_entity_poly.type
_entity_poly.pdbx_seq_one_letter_code
_entity_poly.pdbx_strand_id
1 'polypeptide(L)'
;MCLLLHLVVAIPLLLSSLPITRIDKTYLHKAQVASHAVLGLLLVVYPSSLLAWTVDGDFKDLHSFMQSYIGVFHLSVGLESITTQPGRPFIFARLLSAFFCLFTRLFAAWHLSEKSTRGLLISTEEETVDERLHHLCAETTRCAEGKNSSYLINALYVDASIAFCYALFHFAFPQNILKIVIKPNIDLDSHHYMWCRLFGALWLMPALGSLAAVAAPPAQQLTHLLSRLIVQVGIVAIHVYGHWILAVFSPNHITAFMVAGFFMSFHISTFYRYKKAFASEPKSRVSAKVEIKKVK
;
A
#
# COMPACT_ATOMS: atom_id res chain seq x y z
N MET A 1 22.58 5.43 20.83
CA MET A 1 22.31 5.79 19.42
C MET A 1 21.01 5.19 18.90
N CYS A 2 20.74 3.88 19.08
CA CYS A 2 19.50 3.24 18.60
C CYS A 2 18.21 3.81 19.20
N LEU A 3 18.19 4.18 20.49
CA LEU A 3 17.01 4.77 21.13
C LEU A 3 16.62 6.13 20.50
N LEU A 4 17.62 6.92 20.11
CA LEU A 4 17.40 8.20 19.44
C LEU A 4 16.73 8.00 18.07
N LEU A 5 17.15 6.99 17.29
CA LEU A 5 16.51 6.65 16.02
C LEU A 5 15.05 6.22 16.20
N HIS A 6 14.77 5.41 17.23
CA HIS A 6 13.39 5.02 17.56
C HIS A 6 12.54 6.22 17.96
N LEU A 7 13.08 7.15 18.78
CA LEU A 7 12.36 8.37 19.16
C LEU A 7 12.11 9.31 17.98
N VAL A 8 13.09 9.47 17.08
CA VAL A 8 12.97 10.27 15.85
C VAL A 8 11.86 9.75 14.94
N VAL A 9 11.59 8.44 14.93
CA VAL A 9 10.49 7.84 14.17
C VAL A 9 9.18 7.84 14.95
N ALA A 10 9.21 7.42 16.21
CA ALA A 10 8.02 7.18 17.00
C ALA A 10 7.29 8.47 17.36
N ILE A 11 8.01 9.55 17.70
CA ILE A 11 7.40 10.82 18.12
C ILE A 11 6.58 11.44 16.98
N PRO A 12 7.12 11.63 15.76
CA PRO A 12 6.33 12.15 14.64
C PRO A 12 5.14 11.26 14.27
N LEU A 13 5.30 9.94 14.32
CA LEU A 13 4.24 8.99 13.98
C LEU A 13 3.12 8.99 15.04
N LEU A 14 3.48 9.07 16.32
CA LEU A 14 2.54 9.19 17.43
C LEU A 14 1.81 10.54 17.37
N LEU A 15 2.53 11.64 17.18
CA LEU A 15 1.95 12.97 17.00
C LEU A 15 1.00 13.04 15.80
N SER A 16 1.33 12.37 14.69
CA SER A 16 0.45 12.29 13.51
C SER A 16 -0.85 11.52 13.75
N SER A 17 -0.88 10.64 14.76
CA SER A 17 -2.01 9.77 15.07
C SER A 17 -2.95 10.31 16.15
N LEU A 18 -2.51 11.32 16.91
CA LEU A 18 -3.31 11.89 17.99
C LEU A 18 -4.25 12.98 17.45
N PRO A 19 -5.52 13.02 17.88
CA PRO A 19 -6.47 14.05 17.48
C PRO A 19 -6.20 15.35 18.25
N ILE A 20 -5.06 15.98 18.00
CA ILE A 20 -4.64 17.21 18.67
C ILE A 20 -5.37 18.40 18.02
N THR A 21 -6.48 18.80 18.63
CA THR A 21 -7.39 19.87 18.13
C THR A 21 -6.72 21.24 17.97
N ARG A 22 -5.56 21.46 18.61
CA ARG A 22 -4.82 22.74 18.58
C ARG A 22 -3.75 22.83 17.49
N ILE A 23 -3.43 21.75 16.78
CA ILE A 23 -2.40 21.75 15.73
C ILE A 23 -3.10 21.87 14.37
N ASP A 24 -2.60 22.79 13.53
CA ASP A 24 -3.08 22.92 12.16
C ASP A 24 -2.82 21.62 11.37
N LYS A 25 -3.89 21.13 10.74
CA LYS A 25 -3.95 19.87 9.96
C LYS A 25 -2.83 19.79 8.90
N THR A 26 -2.38 20.93 8.38
CA THR A 26 -1.29 21.01 7.41
C THR A 26 0.03 20.52 7.99
N TYR A 27 0.35 20.90 9.24
CA TYR A 27 1.56 20.44 9.91
C TYR A 27 1.46 18.97 10.32
N LEU A 28 0.28 18.53 10.77
CA LEU A 28 0.02 17.13 11.09
C LEU A 28 0.26 16.22 9.87
N HIS A 29 -0.24 16.65 8.72
CA HIS A 29 -0.08 15.94 7.46
C HIS A 29 1.38 15.90 6.98
N LYS A 30 2.09 17.03 7.03
CA LYS A 30 3.53 17.08 6.72
C LYS A 30 4.35 16.20 7.66
N ALA A 31 4.01 16.19 8.95
CA ALA A 31 4.64 15.32 9.92
C ALA A 31 4.38 13.84 9.61
N GLN A 32 3.16 13.47 9.21
CA GLN A 32 2.84 12.10 8.79
C GLN A 32 3.65 11.66 7.57
N VAL A 33 3.70 12.50 6.53
CA VAL A 33 4.52 12.27 5.33
C VAL A 33 5.99 12.06 5.71
N ALA A 34 6.55 12.99 6.50
CA ALA A 34 7.93 12.91 6.95
C ALA A 34 8.19 11.65 7.77
N SER A 35 7.27 11.26 8.65
CA SER A 35 7.37 10.04 9.47
C SER A 35 7.48 8.79 8.62
N HIS A 36 6.60 8.64 7.63
CA HIS A 36 6.61 7.50 6.72
C HIS A 36 7.85 7.50 5.82
N ALA A 37 8.27 8.65 5.31
CA ALA A 37 9.48 8.75 4.49
C ALA A 37 10.74 8.41 5.29
N VAL A 38 10.92 8.98 6.49
CA VAL A 38 12.07 8.72 7.36
C VAL A 38 12.10 7.27 7.81
N LEU A 39 10.97 6.73 8.28
CA LEU A 39 10.88 5.33 8.68
C LEU A 39 11.17 4.39 7.51
N GLY A 40 10.58 4.66 6.34
CA GLY A 40 10.81 3.88 5.13
C GLY A 40 12.29 3.85 4.73
N LEU A 41 12.95 5.01 4.72
CA LEU A 41 14.40 5.11 4.44
C LEU A 41 15.23 4.34 5.46
N LEU A 42 14.92 4.48 6.76
CA LEU A 42 15.66 3.77 7.81
C LEU A 42 15.50 2.26 7.70
N LEU A 43 14.30 1.76 7.41
CA LEU A 43 14.05 0.32 7.23
C LEU A 43 14.73 -0.23 5.97
N VAL A 44 14.82 0.55 4.89
CA VAL A 44 15.49 0.11 3.66
C VAL A 44 17.01 0.14 3.81
N VAL A 45 17.58 1.21 4.37
CA VAL A 45 19.04 1.43 4.36
C VAL A 45 19.72 0.92 5.63
N TYR A 46 19.08 1.06 6.80
CA TYR A 46 19.65 0.71 8.10
C TYR A 46 18.68 -0.09 8.99
N PRO A 47 18.05 -1.17 8.48
CA PRO A 47 17.08 -1.97 9.27
C PRO A 47 17.69 -2.51 10.56
N SER A 48 18.95 -2.96 10.51
CA SER A 48 19.67 -3.51 11.66
C SER A 48 19.77 -2.54 12.82
N SER A 49 19.81 -1.23 12.57
CA SER A 49 19.87 -0.21 13.62
C SER A 49 18.56 -0.09 14.40
N LEU A 50 17.43 -0.45 13.78
CA LEU A 50 16.12 -0.53 14.43
C LEU A 50 15.95 -1.87 15.16
N LEU A 51 16.45 -2.96 14.57
CA LEU A 51 16.28 -4.30 15.14
C LEU A 51 17.25 -4.61 16.30
N ALA A 52 18.43 -3.98 16.33
CA ALA A 52 19.57 -4.32 17.19
C ALA A 52 19.31 -4.35 18.70
N TRP A 53 18.18 -3.84 19.18
CA TRP A 53 17.81 -3.87 20.59
C TRP A 53 16.74 -4.92 20.94
N THR A 54 16.10 -5.48 19.91
CA THR A 54 14.98 -6.43 20.06
C THR A 54 15.34 -7.87 19.72
N VAL A 55 16.41 -8.06 18.93
CA VAL A 55 16.86 -9.37 18.49
C VAL A 55 18.38 -9.44 18.64
N ASP A 56 18.83 -10.33 19.53
CA ASP A 56 20.23 -10.71 19.69
C ASP A 56 20.49 -12.07 19.02
N GLY A 57 21.69 -12.25 18.44
CA GLY A 57 22.14 -13.50 17.84
C GLY A 57 22.48 -13.44 16.34
N ASP A 58 22.90 -14.58 15.78
CA ASP A 58 23.44 -14.72 14.42
C ASP A 58 22.42 -14.46 13.30
N PHE A 59 21.12 -14.49 13.61
CA PHE A 59 20.04 -14.30 12.63
C PHE A 59 19.73 -12.83 12.35
N LYS A 60 20.44 -11.89 12.97
CA LYS A 60 20.16 -10.45 12.89
C LYS A 60 20.12 -9.95 11.44
N ASP A 61 20.96 -10.47 10.57
CA ASP A 61 21.02 -10.03 9.18
C ASP A 61 19.80 -10.45 8.35
N LEU A 62 19.29 -11.68 8.56
CA LEU A 62 18.09 -12.14 7.85
C LEU A 62 16.83 -11.40 8.32
N HIS A 63 16.69 -11.16 9.62
CA HIS A 63 15.59 -10.35 10.17
C HIS A 63 15.61 -8.93 9.60
N SER A 64 16.78 -8.28 9.64
CA SER A 64 16.97 -6.94 9.08
C SER A 64 16.68 -6.89 7.59
N PHE A 65 17.12 -7.91 6.83
CA PHE A 65 16.80 -8.05 5.42
C PHE A 65 15.30 -8.15 5.16
N MET A 66 14.59 -9.00 5.90
CA MET A 66 13.14 -9.13 5.77
C MET A 66 12.41 -7.83 6.15
N GLN A 67 12.92 -7.08 7.11
CA GLN A 67 12.38 -5.79 7.54
C GLN A 67 12.52 -4.72 6.44
N SER A 68 13.54 -4.77 5.57
CA SER A 68 13.66 -3.83 4.45
C SER A 68 12.49 -3.89 3.48
N TYR A 69 11.84 -5.05 3.31
CA TYR A 69 10.63 -5.18 2.51
C TYR A 69 9.47 -4.33 3.04
N ILE A 70 9.46 -4.00 4.33
CA ILE A 70 8.43 -3.13 4.91
C ILE A 70 8.73 -1.66 4.61
N GLY A 71 10.02 -1.30 4.60
CA GLY A 71 10.46 0.06 4.32
C GLY A 71 9.96 0.60 2.99
N VAL A 72 9.90 -0.22 1.95
CA VAL A 72 9.40 0.20 0.62
C VAL A 72 7.91 0.57 0.62
N PHE A 73 7.09 -0.09 1.45
CA PHE A 73 5.68 0.31 1.62
C PHE A 73 5.56 1.63 2.37
N HIS A 74 6.40 1.88 3.37
CA HIS A 74 6.41 3.17 4.05
C HIS A 74 6.82 4.32 3.13
N LEU A 75 7.80 4.11 2.25
CA LEU A 75 8.16 5.09 1.21
C LEU A 75 6.99 5.37 0.26
N SER A 76 6.29 4.32 -0.17
CA SER A 76 5.09 4.43 -1.00
C SER A 76 3.98 5.23 -0.33
N VAL A 77 3.67 4.95 0.94
CA VAL A 77 2.68 5.70 1.72
C VAL A 77 3.07 7.16 1.88
N GLY A 78 4.36 7.43 2.15
CA GLY A 78 4.88 8.79 2.23
C GLY A 78 4.63 9.55 0.94
N LEU A 79 4.88 8.92 -0.21
CA LEU A 79 4.62 9.54 -1.52
C LEU A 79 3.13 9.79 -1.78
N GLU A 80 2.26 8.79 -1.55
CA GLU A 80 0.82 8.98 -1.74
C GLU A 80 0.31 10.15 -0.89
N SER A 81 0.73 10.16 0.38
CA SER A 81 0.41 11.21 1.34
C SER A 81 0.88 12.60 0.90
N ILE A 82 1.89 12.77 0.04
CA ILE A 82 2.28 14.12 -0.45
C ILE A 82 1.20 14.73 -1.35
N THR A 83 0.50 13.90 -2.11
CA THR A 83 -0.40 14.35 -3.17
C THR A 83 -1.87 14.26 -2.82
N THR A 84 -2.21 13.38 -1.89
CA THR A 84 -3.57 13.24 -1.35
C THR A 84 -3.60 13.81 0.07
N GLN A 85 -4.39 14.86 0.30
CA GLN A 85 -4.86 15.11 1.67
C GLN A 85 -5.52 13.81 2.14
N PRO A 86 -5.31 13.37 3.40
CA PRO A 86 -5.75 12.06 3.85
C PRO A 86 -7.27 12.00 3.78
N GLY A 87 -7.75 11.47 2.66
CA GLY A 87 -9.15 11.17 2.48
C GLY A 87 -9.52 10.02 3.41
N ARG A 88 -10.82 9.96 3.73
CA ARG A 88 -11.51 8.80 4.31
C ARG A 88 -11.00 7.41 3.85
N PRO A 89 -10.52 7.17 2.61
CA PRO A 89 -9.90 5.89 2.21
C PRO A 89 -8.72 5.40 3.07
N PHE A 90 -7.91 6.27 3.68
CA PHE A 90 -6.77 5.82 4.51
C PHE A 90 -7.22 5.36 5.90
N ILE A 91 -8.26 6.01 6.44
CA ILE A 91 -8.98 5.55 7.64
C ILE A 91 -9.75 4.26 7.32
N PHE A 92 -10.33 4.16 6.13
CA PHE A 92 -10.97 2.95 5.61
C PHE A 92 -9.97 1.80 5.46
N ALA A 93 -8.75 1.99 4.96
CA ALA A 93 -7.74 0.93 4.90
C ALA A 93 -7.30 0.45 6.30
N ARG A 94 -7.19 1.35 7.28
CA ARG A 94 -6.92 0.98 8.69
C ARG A 94 -8.11 0.27 9.33
N LEU A 95 -9.34 0.72 9.07
CA LEU A 95 -10.58 0.06 9.49
C LEU A 95 -10.81 -1.26 8.77
N LEU A 96 -10.41 -1.39 7.50
CA LEU A 96 -10.59 -2.58 6.70
C LEU A 96 -9.53 -3.62 7.03
N SER A 97 -8.32 -3.21 7.40
CA SER A 97 -7.30 -4.09 7.97
C SER A 97 -7.72 -4.58 9.36
N ALA A 98 -8.29 -3.69 10.20
CA ALA A 98 -8.95 -4.08 11.45
C ALA A 98 -10.18 -4.99 11.19
N PHE A 99 -10.96 -4.73 10.14
CA PHE A 99 -12.11 -5.53 9.71
C PHE A 99 -11.66 -6.87 9.15
N PHE A 100 -10.56 -7.01 8.40
CA PHE A 100 -10.07 -8.30 7.92
C PHE A 100 -9.46 -9.11 9.07
N CYS A 101 -8.80 -8.47 10.03
CA CYS A 101 -8.43 -9.12 11.31
C CYS A 101 -9.67 -9.57 12.11
N LEU A 102 -10.72 -8.75 12.14
CA LEU A 102 -11.97 -9.06 12.81
C LEU A 102 -12.78 -10.10 12.02
N PHE A 103 -12.77 -10.07 10.70
CA PHE A 103 -13.47 -10.94 9.75
C PHE A 103 -12.79 -12.29 9.71
N THR A 104 -11.46 -12.39 9.71
CA THR A 104 -10.78 -13.69 9.87
C THR A 104 -11.06 -14.31 11.24
N ARG A 105 -11.15 -13.49 12.31
CA ARG A 105 -11.61 -13.94 13.63
C ARG A 105 -13.11 -14.33 13.64
N LEU A 106 -13.96 -13.59 12.94
CA LEU A 106 -15.39 -13.86 12.80
C LEU A 106 -15.67 -15.01 11.83
N PHE A 107 -14.82 -15.25 10.84
CA PHE A 107 -14.89 -16.36 9.89
C PHE A 107 -14.38 -17.63 10.56
N ALA A 108 -13.37 -17.55 11.42
CA ALA A 108 -13.02 -18.62 12.35
C ALA A 108 -14.16 -18.88 13.36
N ALA A 109 -14.79 -17.83 13.89
CA ALA A 109 -15.95 -17.97 14.79
C ALA A 109 -17.23 -18.45 14.08
N TRP A 110 -17.42 -18.10 12.80
CA TRP A 110 -18.55 -18.49 11.96
C TRP A 110 -18.35 -19.90 11.42
N HIS A 111 -17.14 -20.31 11.05
CA HIS A 111 -16.88 -21.72 10.72
C HIS A 111 -17.06 -22.62 11.96
N LEU A 112 -16.89 -22.08 13.17
CA LEU A 112 -17.33 -22.70 14.43
C LEU A 112 -18.84 -22.56 14.70
N SER A 113 -19.51 -21.57 14.10
CA SER A 113 -20.95 -21.30 14.26
C SER A 113 -21.76 -21.64 13.02
N GLU A 114 -21.29 -22.54 12.16
CA GLU A 114 -21.96 -23.00 10.92
C GLU A 114 -23.16 -23.92 11.27
N LYS A 115 -24.05 -23.37 12.08
CA LYS A 115 -25.48 -23.59 12.09
C LYS A 115 -26.15 -22.23 11.91
N SER A 116 -26.84 -22.09 10.78
CA SER A 116 -27.97 -21.18 10.53
C SER A 116 -27.75 -19.85 9.76
N THR A 117 -28.02 -19.96 8.44
CA THR A 117 -28.93 -19.14 7.59
C THR A 117 -28.72 -17.64 7.28
N ARG A 118 -28.45 -17.40 5.99
CA ARG A 118 -29.20 -16.63 4.95
C ARG A 118 -29.53 -15.13 5.14
N GLY A 119 -28.91 -14.33 4.26
CA GLY A 119 -29.57 -13.33 3.38
C GLY A 119 -29.78 -11.92 3.92
N LEU A 120 -29.20 -10.90 3.28
CA LEU A 120 -29.69 -9.52 3.37
C LEU A 120 -29.43 -8.71 2.09
N LEU A 121 -30.52 -8.18 1.53
CA LEU A 121 -30.57 -7.07 0.58
C LEU A 121 -30.12 -5.78 1.29
N ILE A 122 -29.31 -4.94 0.63
CA ILE A 122 -28.98 -3.60 1.12
C ILE A 122 -29.55 -2.57 0.14
N SER A 123 -30.29 -1.64 0.76
CA SER A 123 -31.02 -0.50 0.22
C SER A 123 -30.14 0.54 -0.44
N THR A 124 -30.68 1.17 -1.48
CA THR A 124 -30.18 2.37 -2.15
C THR A 124 -30.37 3.61 -1.26
N GLU A 125 -29.27 4.27 -0.90
CA GLU A 125 -29.28 5.67 -0.43
C GLU A 125 -29.32 6.61 -1.64
N GLU A 126 -30.21 7.61 -1.58
CA GLU A 126 -30.35 8.65 -2.60
C GLU A 126 -29.21 9.67 -2.49
N GLU A 127 -28.18 9.50 -3.31
CA GLU A 127 -27.24 10.57 -3.66
C GLU A 127 -27.95 11.62 -4.52
N THR A 128 -27.64 12.89 -4.29
CA THR A 128 -28.21 14.03 -5.02
C THR A 128 -27.91 13.92 -6.52
N VAL A 129 -28.99 13.94 -7.31
CA VAL A 129 -29.02 13.64 -8.76
C VAL A 129 -28.00 14.46 -9.58
N ASP A 130 -27.69 15.69 -9.17
CA ASP A 130 -26.80 16.60 -9.91
C ASP A 130 -25.31 16.24 -9.85
N GLU A 131 -24.78 15.79 -8.71
CA GLU A 131 -23.36 15.41 -8.60
C GLU A 131 -23.08 14.10 -9.37
N ARG A 132 -24.02 13.16 -9.29
CA ARG A 132 -23.97 11.90 -10.03
C ARG A 132 -24.07 12.12 -11.53
N LEU A 133 -24.94 13.03 -11.98
CA LEU A 133 -25.08 13.39 -13.40
C LEU A 133 -23.80 14.05 -13.94
N HIS A 134 -23.17 14.94 -13.18
CA HIS A 134 -21.89 15.53 -13.56
C HIS A 134 -20.75 14.50 -13.63
N HIS A 135 -20.68 13.57 -12.67
CA HIS A 135 -19.72 12.48 -12.68
C HIS A 135 -19.94 11.55 -13.89
N LEU A 136 -21.19 11.12 -14.11
CA LEU A 136 -21.59 10.27 -15.24
C LEU A 136 -21.34 10.97 -16.58
N CYS A 137 -21.64 12.26 -16.73
CA CYS A 137 -21.33 13.02 -17.94
C CYS A 137 -19.82 13.10 -18.18
N ALA A 138 -19.02 13.35 -17.14
CA ALA A 138 -17.56 13.37 -17.26
C ALA A 138 -16.99 11.99 -17.60
N GLU A 139 -17.55 10.91 -17.06
CA GLU A 139 -17.15 9.54 -17.35
C GLU A 139 -17.58 9.09 -18.76
N THR A 140 -18.79 9.47 -19.18
CA THR A 140 -19.34 9.18 -20.53
C THR A 140 -18.59 9.98 -21.59
N THR A 141 -18.25 11.24 -21.33
CA THR A 141 -17.42 12.06 -22.24
C THR A 141 -16.01 11.47 -22.38
N ARG A 142 -15.41 11.02 -21.27
CA ARG A 142 -14.10 10.32 -21.31
C ARG A 142 -14.17 8.99 -22.06
N CYS A 143 -15.30 8.29 -22.01
CA CYS A 143 -15.54 7.07 -22.77
C CYS A 143 -15.73 7.36 -24.27
N ALA A 144 -16.51 8.39 -24.62
CA ALA A 144 -16.75 8.83 -25.99
C ALA A 144 -15.48 9.36 -26.69
N GLU A 145 -14.58 10.00 -25.95
CA GLU A 145 -13.28 10.48 -26.46
C GLU A 145 -12.21 9.38 -26.56
N GLY A 146 -12.52 8.11 -26.22
CA GLY A 146 -11.56 7.01 -26.24
C GLY A 146 -10.48 7.10 -25.15
N LYS A 147 -10.63 7.99 -24.17
CA LYS A 147 -9.68 8.23 -23.08
C LYS A 147 -9.84 7.23 -21.93
N ASN A 148 -11.00 6.60 -21.78
CA ASN A 148 -11.19 5.40 -20.97
C ASN A 148 -10.83 4.15 -21.80
N SER A 149 -9.54 3.86 -21.95
CA SER A 149 -9.15 2.52 -22.41
C SER A 149 -9.54 1.54 -21.30
N SER A 150 -10.49 0.62 -21.55
CA SER A 150 -10.87 -0.42 -20.58
C SER A 150 -9.65 -1.17 -20.04
N TYR A 151 -8.58 -1.26 -20.85
CA TYR A 151 -7.27 -1.76 -20.43
C TYR A 151 -6.68 -1.03 -19.21
N LEU A 152 -6.73 0.30 -19.15
CA LEU A 152 -6.14 1.09 -18.07
C LEU A 152 -6.88 0.93 -16.74
N ILE A 153 -8.22 0.82 -16.80
CA ILE A 153 -9.05 0.53 -15.61
C ILE A 153 -8.84 -0.92 -15.18
N ASN A 154 -8.85 -1.87 -16.13
CA ASN A 154 -8.59 -3.27 -15.86
C ASN A 154 -7.20 -3.50 -15.27
N ALA A 155 -6.20 -2.68 -15.61
CA ALA A 155 -4.87 -2.76 -15.00
C ALA A 155 -4.92 -2.50 -13.48
N LEU A 156 -5.76 -1.58 -13.00
CA LEU A 156 -5.93 -1.34 -11.56
C LEU A 156 -6.63 -2.53 -10.87
N TYR A 157 -7.61 -3.16 -11.52
CA TYR A 157 -8.24 -4.38 -11.00
C TYR A 157 -7.29 -5.58 -10.97
N VAL A 158 -6.42 -5.70 -11.98
CA VAL A 158 -5.38 -6.74 -12.02
C VAL A 158 -4.35 -6.52 -10.91
N ASP A 159 -3.90 -5.27 -10.70
CA ASP A 159 -3.02 -4.92 -9.58
C ASP A 159 -3.67 -5.30 -8.24
N ALA A 160 -4.93 -4.91 -8.05
CA ALA A 160 -5.68 -5.24 -6.84
C ALA A 160 -5.73 -6.75 -6.59
N SER A 161 -6.05 -7.53 -7.63
CA SER A 161 -6.18 -8.98 -7.54
C SER A 161 -4.85 -9.65 -7.19
N ILE A 162 -3.76 -9.26 -7.85
CA ILE A 162 -2.42 -9.79 -7.57
C ILE A 162 -1.99 -9.42 -6.15
N ALA A 163 -2.20 -8.17 -5.73
CA ALA A 163 -1.89 -7.72 -4.38
C ALA A 163 -2.67 -8.49 -3.31
N PHE A 164 -3.96 -8.79 -3.54
CA PHE A 164 -4.75 -9.66 -2.67
C PHE A 164 -4.19 -11.09 -2.61
N CYS A 165 -3.77 -11.67 -3.73
CA CYS A 165 -3.11 -12.98 -3.75
C CYS A 165 -1.82 -12.98 -2.92
N TYR A 166 -0.99 -11.93 -3.08
CA TYR A 166 0.21 -11.75 -2.26
C TYR A 166 -0.13 -11.70 -0.77
N ALA A 167 -1.13 -10.90 -0.39
CA ALA A 167 -1.58 -10.80 0.99
C ALA A 167 -2.05 -12.16 1.54
N LEU A 168 -2.92 -12.85 0.79
CA LEU A 168 -3.48 -14.14 1.17
C LEU A 168 -2.38 -15.19 1.38
N PHE A 169 -1.49 -15.38 0.40
CA PHE A 169 -0.49 -16.44 0.47
C PHE A 169 0.54 -16.20 1.57
N HIS A 170 1.02 -14.96 1.72
CA HIS A 170 2.01 -14.63 2.76
C HIS A 170 1.41 -14.68 4.16
N PHE A 171 0.11 -14.38 4.31
CA PHE A 171 -0.57 -14.50 5.59
C PHE A 171 -0.86 -15.95 5.96
N ALA A 172 -1.39 -16.74 5.01
CA ALA A 172 -1.82 -18.12 5.24
C ALA A 172 -0.65 -19.12 5.29
N PHE A 173 0.38 -18.95 4.45
CA PHE A 173 1.44 -19.93 4.25
C PHE A 173 2.87 -19.38 4.39
N PRO A 174 3.19 -18.57 5.42
CA PRO A 174 4.52 -17.96 5.55
C PRO A 174 5.64 -18.99 5.67
N GLN A 175 5.37 -20.13 6.34
CA GLN A 175 6.35 -21.20 6.52
C GLN A 175 6.73 -21.85 5.19
N ASN A 176 5.73 -22.19 4.37
CA ASN A 176 5.95 -22.79 3.06
C ASN A 176 6.70 -21.83 2.13
N ILE A 177 6.30 -20.55 2.11
CA ILE A 177 6.95 -19.53 1.29
C ILE A 177 8.43 -19.40 1.69
N LEU A 178 8.72 -19.21 2.97
CA LEU A 178 10.10 -19.01 3.41
C LEU A 178 10.96 -20.26 3.21
N LYS A 179 10.43 -21.46 3.45
CA LYS A 179 11.18 -22.72 3.20
C LYS A 179 11.49 -22.93 1.72
N ILE A 180 10.65 -22.42 0.82
CA ILE A 180 10.92 -22.47 -0.62
C ILE A 180 11.98 -21.42 -0.99
N VAL A 181 11.88 -20.21 -0.44
CA VAL A 181 12.66 -19.05 -0.91
C VAL A 181 14.02 -18.94 -0.21
N ILE A 182 14.12 -19.22 1.08
CA ILE A 182 15.34 -19.13 1.89
C ILE A 182 16.10 -20.46 1.85
N LYS A 183 17.44 -20.40 1.92
CA LYS A 183 18.26 -21.62 1.94
C LYS A 183 17.89 -22.52 3.13
N PRO A 184 17.88 -23.85 2.95
CA PRO A 184 17.47 -24.79 3.99
C PRO A 184 18.44 -24.88 5.17
N ASN A 185 19.68 -24.39 5.02
CA ASN A 185 20.69 -24.36 6.09
C ASN A 185 20.63 -23.09 6.95
N ILE A 186 19.67 -22.20 6.70
CA ILE A 186 19.40 -21.05 7.55
C ILE A 186 18.20 -21.38 8.42
N ASP A 187 18.39 -21.36 9.74
CA ASP A 187 17.28 -21.63 10.66
C ASP A 187 16.25 -20.50 10.63
N LEU A 188 14.98 -20.89 10.53
CA LEU A 188 13.84 -19.99 10.50
C LEU A 188 13.09 -20.07 11.82
N ASP A 189 13.02 -18.94 12.52
CA ASP A 189 12.30 -18.79 13.78
C ASP A 189 10.91 -18.12 13.61
N SER A 190 10.24 -17.88 14.74
CA SER A 190 8.94 -17.21 14.79
C SER A 190 8.93 -15.78 14.25
N HIS A 191 10.03 -15.04 14.36
CA HIS A 191 10.15 -13.66 13.89
C HIS A 191 10.22 -13.60 12.37
N HIS A 192 10.92 -14.53 11.72
CA HIS A 192 10.89 -14.65 10.26
C HIS A 192 9.47 -14.85 9.73
N TYR A 193 8.70 -15.76 10.36
CA TYR A 193 7.30 -15.99 9.97
C TYR A 193 6.43 -14.76 10.24
N MET A 194 6.66 -14.02 11.32
CA MET A 194 5.97 -12.76 11.60
C MET A 194 6.25 -11.72 10.51
N TRP A 195 7.52 -11.50 10.14
CA TRP A 195 7.89 -10.54 9.10
C TRP A 195 7.30 -10.91 7.74
N CYS A 196 7.27 -12.20 7.40
CA CYS A 196 6.61 -12.69 6.17
C CYS A 196 5.11 -12.36 6.15
N ARG A 197 4.41 -12.59 7.26
CA ARG A 197 2.98 -12.23 7.38
C ARG A 197 2.76 -10.73 7.32
N LEU A 198 3.63 -9.94 7.95
CA LEU A 198 3.54 -8.48 7.93
C LEU A 198 3.74 -7.93 6.52
N PHE A 199 4.73 -8.46 5.78
CA PHE A 199 4.88 -8.17 4.36
C PHE A 199 3.59 -8.47 3.59
N GLY A 200 2.98 -9.65 3.80
CA GLY A 200 1.67 -9.99 3.26
C GLY A 200 0.56 -8.98 3.61
N ALA A 201 0.45 -8.61 4.89
CA ALA A 201 -0.56 -7.66 5.34
C ALA A 201 -0.40 -6.27 4.69
N LEU A 202 0.83 -5.83 4.44
CA LEU A 202 1.11 -4.56 3.76
C LEU A 202 0.65 -4.56 2.29
N TRP A 203 0.52 -5.72 1.65
CA TRP A 203 -0.07 -5.85 0.32
C TRP A 203 -1.57 -5.59 0.28
N LEU A 204 -2.28 -5.57 1.42
CA LEU A 204 -3.67 -5.10 1.44
C LEU A 204 -3.78 -3.61 1.10
N MET A 205 -2.77 -2.80 1.45
CA MET A 205 -2.79 -1.37 1.13
C MET A 205 -2.84 -1.11 -0.38
N PRO A 206 -1.92 -1.65 -1.21
CA PRO A 206 -2.05 -1.50 -2.64
C PRO A 206 -3.29 -2.20 -3.19
N ALA A 207 -3.71 -3.35 -2.65
CA ALA A 207 -4.90 -4.02 -3.13
C ALA A 207 -6.15 -3.13 -3.06
N LEU A 208 -6.36 -2.50 -1.91
CA LEU A 208 -7.47 -1.57 -1.69
C LEU A 208 -7.24 -0.22 -2.38
N GLY A 209 -5.99 0.26 -2.38
CA GLY A 209 -5.60 1.49 -3.05
C GLY A 209 -5.92 1.43 -4.54
N SER A 210 -5.67 0.30 -5.21
CA SER A 210 -5.98 0.12 -6.62
C SER A 210 -7.47 0.04 -6.89
N LEU A 211 -8.23 -0.64 -6.02
CA LEU A 211 -9.70 -0.63 -6.11
C LEU A 211 -10.28 0.77 -5.94
N ALA A 212 -9.79 1.54 -4.97
CA ALA A 212 -10.21 2.91 -4.75
C ALA A 212 -9.78 3.84 -5.90
N ALA A 213 -8.58 3.60 -6.46
CA ALA A 213 -8.04 4.40 -7.55
C ALA A 213 -8.91 4.30 -8.81
N VAL A 214 -9.62 3.20 -9.05
CA VAL A 214 -10.53 3.08 -10.21
C VAL A 214 -11.53 4.22 -10.27
N ALA A 215 -12.10 4.60 -9.12
CA ALA A 215 -13.07 5.70 -9.00
C ALA A 215 -12.43 7.07 -8.78
N ALA A 216 -11.10 7.15 -8.69
CA ALA A 216 -10.40 8.39 -8.39
C ALA A 216 -10.13 9.24 -9.66
N PRO A 217 -9.91 10.57 -9.52
CA PRO A 217 -9.48 11.41 -10.64
C PRO A 217 -8.12 10.96 -11.22
N PRO A 218 -7.83 11.22 -12.51
CA PRO A 218 -6.61 10.76 -13.18
C PRO A 218 -5.30 11.18 -12.51
N ALA A 219 -5.27 12.38 -11.91
CA ALA A 219 -4.11 12.83 -11.15
C ALA A 219 -3.81 11.92 -9.93
N GLN A 220 -4.85 11.47 -9.23
CA GLN A 220 -4.71 10.57 -8.07
C GLN A 220 -4.38 9.15 -8.51
N GLN A 221 -4.99 8.66 -9.60
CA GLN A 221 -4.64 7.39 -10.23
C GLN A 221 -3.16 7.34 -10.61
N LEU A 222 -2.64 8.42 -11.18
CA LEU A 222 -1.24 8.51 -11.57
C LEU A 222 -0.29 8.51 -10.37
N THR A 223 -0.63 9.22 -9.28
CA THR A 223 0.15 9.12 -8.03
C THR A 223 0.11 7.71 -7.47
N HIS A 224 -1.06 7.07 -7.40
CA HIS A 224 -1.17 5.71 -6.91
C HIS A 224 -0.31 4.75 -7.76
N LEU A 225 -0.38 4.83 -9.08
CA LEU A 225 0.47 4.00 -9.96
C LEU A 225 1.97 4.26 -9.74
N LEU A 226 2.37 5.51 -9.47
CA LEU A 226 3.74 5.83 -9.12
C LEU A 226 4.16 5.22 -7.77
N SER A 227 3.28 5.27 -6.77
CA SER A 227 3.52 4.66 -5.46
C SER A 227 3.73 3.15 -5.60
N ARG A 228 2.86 2.49 -6.37
CA ARG A 228 2.94 1.06 -6.70
C ARG A 228 4.24 0.70 -7.41
N LEU A 229 4.67 1.55 -8.35
CA LEU A 229 5.93 1.39 -9.05
C LEU A 229 7.12 1.45 -8.09
N ILE A 230 7.13 2.41 -7.13
CA ILE A 230 8.18 2.49 -6.10
C ILE A 230 8.23 1.22 -5.26
N VAL A 231 7.07 0.69 -4.84
CA VAL A 231 7.02 -0.58 -4.10
C VAL A 231 7.67 -1.71 -4.92
N GLN A 232 7.27 -1.89 -6.18
CA GLN A 232 7.81 -3.00 -6.98
C GLN A 232 9.30 -2.86 -7.28
N VAL A 233 9.75 -1.65 -7.65
CA VAL A 233 11.18 -1.39 -7.89
C VAL A 233 11.98 -1.65 -6.60
N GLY A 234 11.46 -1.21 -5.46
CA GLY A 234 12.07 -1.47 -4.15
C GLY A 234 12.13 -2.96 -3.82
N ILE A 235 11.05 -3.72 -4.04
CA ILE A 235 11.02 -5.17 -3.83
C ILE A 235 12.05 -5.88 -4.72
N VAL A 236 12.15 -5.51 -5.99
CA VAL A 236 13.15 -6.07 -6.92
C VAL A 236 14.56 -5.73 -6.44
N ALA A 237 14.82 -4.48 -6.05
CA ALA A 237 16.12 -4.08 -5.52
C ALA A 237 16.50 -4.84 -4.24
N ILE A 238 15.53 -5.11 -3.35
CA ILE A 238 15.78 -5.93 -2.15
C ILE A 238 16.02 -7.38 -2.53
N HIS A 239 15.32 -7.96 -3.52
CA HIS A 239 15.65 -9.30 -4.01
C HIS A 239 17.07 -9.35 -4.59
N VAL A 240 17.48 -8.32 -5.33
CA VAL A 240 18.86 -8.21 -5.84
C VAL A 240 19.85 -8.23 -4.68
N TYR A 241 19.63 -7.38 -3.69
CA TYR A 241 20.47 -7.33 -2.50
C TYR A 241 20.53 -8.69 -1.77
N GLY A 242 19.38 -9.34 -1.55
CA GLY A 242 19.31 -10.65 -0.88
C GLY A 242 20.01 -11.77 -1.64
N HIS A 243 19.98 -11.73 -2.98
CA HIS A 243 20.63 -12.73 -3.82
C HIS A 243 22.15 -12.54 -3.88
N TRP A 244 22.59 -11.35 -4.30
CA TRP A 244 24.00 -11.12 -4.64
C TRP A 244 24.86 -10.65 -3.47
N ILE A 245 24.28 -10.03 -2.45
CA ILE A 245 25.03 -9.50 -1.31
C ILE A 245 24.91 -10.42 -0.10
N LEU A 246 23.68 -10.78 0.29
CA LEU A 246 23.47 -11.62 1.49
C LEU A 246 23.47 -13.12 1.20
N ALA A 247 23.29 -13.51 -0.07
CA ALA A 247 23.22 -14.91 -0.50
C ALA A 247 22.27 -15.79 0.35
N VAL A 248 21.13 -15.23 0.78
CA VAL A 248 20.16 -15.90 1.68
C VAL A 248 19.19 -16.82 0.96
N PHE A 249 19.09 -16.69 -0.36
CA PHE A 249 18.08 -17.39 -1.13
C PHE A 249 18.47 -18.80 -1.56
N SER A 250 17.50 -19.72 -1.51
CA SER A 250 17.59 -21.04 -2.15
C SER A 250 17.48 -20.91 -3.66
N PRO A 251 17.92 -21.88 -4.48
CA PRO A 251 17.73 -21.81 -5.94
C PRO A 251 16.28 -21.55 -6.40
N ASN A 252 15.28 -21.99 -5.63
CA ASN A 252 13.87 -21.84 -5.99
C ASN A 252 13.35 -20.40 -5.90
N HIS A 253 14.08 -19.48 -5.25
CA HIS A 253 13.72 -18.07 -5.17
C HIS A 253 13.63 -17.38 -6.55
N ILE A 254 14.22 -17.97 -7.60
CA ILE A 254 14.17 -17.43 -8.95
C ILE A 254 12.72 -17.22 -9.42
N THR A 255 11.80 -18.08 -8.99
CA THR A 255 10.37 -17.93 -9.28
C THR A 255 9.82 -16.65 -8.66
N ALA A 256 10.07 -16.41 -7.36
CA ALA A 256 9.64 -15.19 -6.69
C ALA A 256 10.27 -13.93 -7.30
N PHE A 257 11.56 -14.00 -7.66
CA PHE A 257 12.27 -12.92 -8.34
C PHE A 257 11.66 -12.60 -9.72
N MET A 258 11.38 -13.62 -10.53
CA MET A 258 10.74 -13.45 -11.84
C MET A 258 9.35 -12.83 -11.70
N VAL A 259 8.52 -13.30 -10.75
CA VAL A 259 7.20 -12.70 -10.51
C VAL A 259 7.32 -11.23 -10.13
N ALA A 260 8.26 -10.87 -9.24
CA ALA A 260 8.52 -9.47 -8.90
C ALA A 260 8.97 -8.64 -10.10
N GLY A 261 9.86 -9.18 -10.95
CA GLY A 261 10.33 -8.51 -12.18
C GLY A 261 9.23 -8.31 -13.23
N PHE A 262 8.36 -9.32 -13.42
CA PHE A 262 7.18 -9.18 -14.28
C PHE A 262 6.23 -8.11 -13.76
N PHE A 263 6.01 -8.07 -12.45
CA PHE A 263 5.09 -7.11 -11.87
C PHE A 263 5.64 -5.68 -11.89
N MET A 264 6.94 -5.50 -11.66
CA MET A 264 7.63 -4.23 -11.90
C MET A 264 7.43 -3.77 -13.36
N SER A 265 7.63 -4.65 -14.34
CA SER A 265 7.46 -4.34 -15.76
C SER A 265 6.02 -3.97 -16.10
N PHE A 266 5.04 -4.67 -15.52
CA PHE A 266 3.63 -4.35 -15.61
C PHE A 266 3.35 -2.92 -15.09
N HIS A 267 3.85 -2.57 -13.92
CA HIS A 267 3.65 -1.25 -13.33
C HIS A 267 4.33 -0.12 -14.12
N ILE A 268 5.54 -0.35 -14.64
CA ILE A 268 6.22 0.59 -15.54
C ILE A 268 5.35 0.86 -16.76
N SER A 269 4.91 -0.20 -17.45
CA SER A 269 4.07 -0.11 -18.64
C SER A 269 2.77 0.64 -18.36
N THR A 270 2.05 0.25 -17.30
CA THR A 270 0.78 0.87 -16.91
C THR A 270 0.96 2.34 -16.56
N PHE A 271 1.98 2.69 -15.76
CA PHE A 271 2.26 4.07 -15.37
C PHE A 271 2.52 4.98 -16.58
N TYR A 272 3.40 4.58 -17.50
CA TYR A 272 3.71 5.41 -18.67
C TYR A 272 2.54 5.51 -19.65
N ARG A 273 1.73 4.47 -19.79
CA ARG A 273 0.49 4.51 -20.59
C ARG A 273 -0.53 5.46 -19.97
N TYR A 274 -0.73 5.41 -18.65
CA TYR A 274 -1.59 6.35 -17.91
C TYR A 274 -1.10 7.79 -18.08
N LYS A 275 0.19 8.02 -17.81
CA LYS A 275 0.81 9.34 -17.94
C LYS A 275 0.63 9.93 -19.33
N LYS A 276 0.77 9.11 -20.39
CA LYS A 276 0.58 9.54 -21.77
C LYS A 276 -0.90 9.84 -22.07
N ALA A 277 -1.81 8.99 -21.63
CA ALA A 277 -3.25 9.14 -21.87
C ALA A 277 -3.83 10.42 -21.26
N PHE A 278 -3.32 10.81 -20.08
CA PHE A 278 -3.83 11.97 -19.32
C PHE A 278 -2.87 13.16 -19.34
N ALA A 279 -1.87 13.18 -20.23
CA ALA A 279 -0.89 14.26 -20.34
C ALA A 279 -1.51 15.63 -20.67
N SER A 280 -2.68 15.63 -21.32
CA SER A 280 -3.40 16.83 -21.77
C SER A 280 -4.47 17.32 -20.80
N GLU A 281 -4.76 16.61 -19.71
CA GLU A 281 -5.75 17.09 -18.74
C GLU A 281 -5.18 18.24 -17.90
N PRO A 282 -5.96 19.33 -17.68
CA PRO A 282 -5.49 20.44 -16.87
C PRO A 282 -5.20 19.94 -15.45
N LYS A 283 -3.97 20.14 -14.98
CA LYS A 283 -3.60 19.89 -13.58
C LYS A 283 -4.59 20.65 -12.70
N SER A 284 -5.52 19.98 -12.04
CA SER A 284 -6.57 20.63 -11.25
C SER A 284 -5.92 21.44 -10.13
N ARG A 285 -5.73 22.75 -10.35
CA ARG A 285 -5.56 23.71 -9.26
C ARG A 285 -6.96 23.94 -8.71
N VAL A 286 -7.33 23.16 -7.70
CA VAL A 286 -8.49 23.49 -6.87
C VAL A 286 -8.13 24.76 -6.09
N SER A 287 -8.44 25.90 -6.69
CA SER A 287 -8.67 27.18 -6.03
C SER A 287 -9.71 27.92 -6.86
N ALA A 288 -10.90 27.35 -6.95
CA ALA A 288 -12.07 28.12 -7.33
C ALA A 288 -12.42 29.01 -6.12
N LYS A 289 -11.87 30.24 -6.09
CA LYS A 289 -12.44 31.31 -5.27
C LYS A 289 -13.85 31.54 -5.80
N VAL A 290 -14.84 31.03 -5.08
CA VAL A 290 -16.24 31.39 -5.30
C VAL A 290 -16.41 32.83 -4.81
N GLU A 291 -16.28 33.80 -5.73
CA GLU A 291 -16.73 35.16 -5.48
C GLU A 291 -18.26 35.18 -5.51
N ILE A 292 -18.86 35.13 -4.33
CA ILE A 292 -20.28 35.42 -4.17
C ILE A 292 -20.46 36.93 -4.37
N LYS A 293 -20.84 37.35 -5.58
CA LYS A 293 -21.36 38.70 -5.81
C LYS A 293 -22.65 38.87 -5.00
N LYS A 294 -22.61 39.70 -3.96
CA LYS A 294 -23.84 40.20 -3.33
C LYS A 294 -24.60 41.02 -4.38
N VAL A 295 -25.77 40.54 -4.77
CA VAL A 295 -26.75 41.32 -5.51
C VAL A 295 -27.29 42.39 -4.55
N LYS A 296 -27.22 43.64 -4.97
CA LYS A 296 -27.80 44.79 -4.25
C LYS A 296 -29.30 44.86 -4.47
#